data_AF-A0A133YFR7-F1
#
_entry.id   AF-A0A133YFR7-F1
#
_cell.length_a   1.000
_cell.length_b   1.000
_cell.length_c   1.000
_cell.angle_alpha   90.00
_cell.angle_beta   90.00
_cell.angle_gamma   90.00
#
_symmetry.space_group_name_H-M   'P 1'
#
loop_
_entity.id
_entity.type
_entity.pdbx_description
1 polymer ?
#
loop_
_entity_poly.entity_id
_entity_poly.type
_entity_poly.pdbx_seq_one_letter_code
_entity_poly.pdbx_strand_id
1 'polypeptide(L)'
;MPKIVNRKNNCTVHFMVNEEDMKELNRRFALTNFKSKREFYRDTIFKNKIISIDIFGDFRKELRELSSLISRNSVNLNQIAKAVNSTGVIYKDDIESIKEALQGELLFLSEFREKVSDYIINEVVG
;
A
#
# COMPACT_ATOMS: atom_id res chain seq x y z
N MET A 1 20.77 -52.63 -6.56
CA MET A 1 20.32 -51.40 -7.25
C MET A 1 19.57 -50.52 -6.27
N PRO A 2 19.90 -49.24 -6.09
CA PRO A 2 19.13 -48.36 -5.21
C PRO A 2 17.73 -48.18 -5.83
N LYS A 3 16.67 -48.41 -5.04
CA LYS A 3 15.29 -48.20 -5.48
C LYS A 3 15.14 -46.73 -5.89
N ILE A 4 14.90 -46.48 -7.18
CA ILE A 4 14.56 -45.15 -7.68
C ILE A 4 13.14 -44.84 -7.21
N VAL A 5 13.02 -44.15 -6.09
CA VAL A 5 11.73 -43.69 -5.57
C VAL A 5 11.34 -42.44 -6.34
N ASN A 6 10.36 -42.56 -7.23
CA ASN A 6 9.84 -41.43 -7.99
C ASN A 6 8.98 -40.54 -7.07
N ARG A 7 9.52 -39.39 -6.65
CA ARG A 7 8.84 -38.43 -5.77
C ARG A 7 8.40 -37.21 -6.57
N LYS A 8 7.13 -36.81 -6.43
CA LYS A 8 6.60 -35.56 -7.01
C LYS A 8 7.41 -34.31 -6.61
N ASN A 9 7.93 -34.29 -5.38
CA ASN A 9 8.77 -33.22 -4.85
C ASN A 9 10.19 -33.75 -4.63
N ASN A 10 11.03 -33.71 -5.66
CA ASN A 10 12.40 -34.25 -5.65
C ASN A 10 13.50 -33.19 -5.44
N CYS A 11 13.19 -31.90 -5.55
CA CYS A 11 14.12 -30.80 -5.31
C CYS A 11 14.10 -30.30 -3.85
N THR A 12 15.24 -29.79 -3.37
CA THR A 12 15.41 -29.21 -2.03
C THR A 12 15.81 -27.74 -2.14
N VAL A 13 15.24 -26.90 -1.27
CA VAL A 13 15.63 -25.50 -1.08
C VAL A 13 16.19 -25.38 0.33
N HIS A 14 17.41 -24.84 0.48
CA HIS A 14 18.08 -24.65 1.77
C HIS A 14 18.46 -23.18 1.94
N PHE A 15 18.15 -22.61 3.10
CA PHE A 15 18.53 -21.24 3.46
C PHE A 15 18.89 -21.18 4.94
N MET A 16 19.87 -20.34 5.27
CA MET A 16 20.31 -20.10 6.64
C MET A 16 19.49 -18.98 7.26
N VAL A 17 19.17 -19.12 8.54
CA VAL A 17 18.38 -18.17 9.33
C VAL A 17 19.04 -18.01 10.69
N ASN A 18 18.87 -16.84 11.31
CA ASN A 18 19.35 -16.62 12.67
C ASN A 18 18.33 -17.15 13.70
N GLU A 19 18.65 -17.04 14.99
CA GLU A 19 17.78 -17.53 16.07
C GLU A 19 16.46 -16.78 16.17
N GLU A 20 16.45 -15.47 15.90
CA GLU A 20 15.26 -14.62 15.95
C GLU A 20 14.28 -14.99 14.84
N ASP A 21 14.80 -15.15 13.62
CA ASP A 21 14.05 -15.61 12.46
C ASP A 21 13.40 -16.98 12.73
N MET A 22 14.13 -17.91 13.36
CA MET A 22 13.58 -19.22 13.71
C MET A 22 12.49 -19.13 14.78
N LYS A 23 12.64 -18.26 15.78
CA LYS A 23 11.60 -18.02 16.79
C LYS A 23 10.32 -17.49 16.13
N GLU A 24 10.46 -16.54 15.22
CA GLU A 24 9.31 -15.95 14.52
C GLU A 24 8.63 -16.96 13.60
N LEU A 25 9.39 -17.74 12.83
CA LEU A 25 8.83 -18.81 11.97
C LEU A 25 8.05 -19.85 12.78
N ASN A 26 8.59 -20.26 13.94
CA ASN A 26 7.92 -21.22 14.82
C ASN A 26 6.65 -20.62 15.45
N ARG A 27 6.69 -19.35 15.87
CA ARG A 27 5.54 -18.64 16.39
C ARG A 27 4.42 -18.58 15.34
N ARG A 28 4.73 -18.19 14.11
CA ARG A 28 3.74 -18.14 13.00
C ARG A 28 3.18 -19.52 12.68
N PHE A 29 4.02 -20.54 12.64
CA PHE A 29 3.58 -21.92 12.42
C PHE A 29 2.58 -22.38 13.49
N ALA A 30 2.83 -22.06 14.77
CA ALA A 30 1.93 -22.42 15.87
C ALA A 30 0.54 -21.75 15.78
N LEU A 31 0.42 -20.64 15.06
CA LEU A 31 -0.84 -19.94 14.83
C LEU A 31 -1.62 -20.46 13.61
N THR A 32 -1.08 -21.48 12.92
CA THR A 32 -1.66 -22.02 11.69
C THR A 32 -2.14 -23.46 11.89
N ASN A 33 -3.03 -23.92 11.00
CA ASN A 33 -3.51 -25.30 11.00
C ASN A 33 -2.67 -26.24 10.11
N PHE A 34 -1.44 -25.85 9.75
CA PHE A 34 -0.58 -26.69 8.90
C PHE A 34 -0.08 -27.92 9.66
N LYS A 35 -0.07 -29.07 8.98
CA LYS A 35 0.35 -30.34 9.59
C LYS A 35 1.87 -30.45 9.72
N SER A 36 2.62 -29.70 8.92
CA SER A 36 4.08 -29.71 8.93
C SER A 36 4.67 -28.34 8.61
N LYS A 37 5.85 -28.06 9.17
CA LYS A 37 6.61 -26.83 8.84
C LYS A 37 6.94 -26.75 7.34
N ARG A 38 7.20 -27.90 6.70
CA ARG A 38 7.44 -27.97 5.26
C ARG A 38 6.26 -27.44 4.46
N GLU A 39 5.05 -27.88 4.81
CA GLU A 39 3.82 -27.43 4.17
C GLU A 39 3.60 -25.94 4.42
N PHE A 40 3.76 -25.49 5.66
CA PHE A 40 3.69 -24.07 6.02
C PHE A 40 4.66 -23.20 5.21
N TYR A 41 5.95 -23.53 5.19
CA TYR A 41 6.95 -22.74 4.46
C TYR A 41 6.68 -22.74 2.97
N ARG A 42 6.40 -23.92 2.40
CA ARG A 42 6.12 -24.06 0.97
C ARG A 42 4.87 -23.26 0.60
N ASP A 43 3.78 -23.46 1.32
CA ASP A 43 2.51 -22.79 1.04
C ASP A 43 2.62 -21.29 1.25
N THR A 44 3.32 -20.84 2.28
CA THR A 44 3.56 -19.42 2.54
C THR A 44 4.42 -18.78 1.45
N ILE A 45 5.51 -19.43 1.03
CA ILE A 45 6.37 -18.92 -0.06
C ILE A 45 5.61 -18.86 -1.40
N PHE A 46 4.77 -19.87 -1.69
CA PHE A 46 4.05 -19.92 -2.96
C PHE A 46 2.74 -19.12 -2.97
N LYS A 47 2.08 -18.93 -1.83
CA LYS A 47 0.84 -18.11 -1.71
C LYS A 47 1.14 -16.64 -1.53
N ASN A 48 2.26 -16.27 -0.91
CA ASN A 48 2.64 -14.88 -0.82
C ASN A 48 3.00 -14.39 -2.23
N LYS A 49 2.08 -13.65 -2.86
CA LYS A 49 2.40 -12.97 -4.11
C LYS A 49 3.49 -11.95 -3.84
N ILE A 50 4.57 -12.04 -4.61
CA ILE A 50 5.59 -10.98 -4.64
C ILE A 50 4.97 -9.82 -5.40
N ILE A 51 4.54 -8.80 -4.67
CA ILE A 51 3.99 -7.58 -5.24
C ILE A 51 5.18 -6.71 -5.64
N SER A 52 5.47 -6.68 -6.94
CA SER A 52 6.39 -5.68 -7.47
C SER A 52 5.58 -4.44 -7.84
N ILE A 53 5.43 -3.52 -6.88
CA ILE A 53 4.85 -2.22 -7.19
C ILE A 53 5.96 -1.40 -7.85
N ASP A 54 5.85 -1.19 -9.17
CA ASP A 54 6.74 -0.27 -9.88
C ASP A 54 6.42 1.18 -9.49
N ILE A 55 7.03 1.62 -8.40
CA ILE A 55 7.02 3.02 -7.94
C ILE A 55 8.08 3.88 -8.65
N PHE A 56 8.69 3.39 -9.74
CA PHE A 56 9.73 4.11 -10.47
C PHE A 56 9.31 4.50 -11.90
N GLY A 57 8.35 3.81 -12.49
CA GLY A 57 7.76 4.09 -13.80
C GLY A 57 6.68 5.17 -13.84
N ASP A 58 5.72 5.02 -14.75
CA ASP A 58 4.68 6.03 -15.05
C ASP A 58 3.81 6.37 -13.83
N PHE A 59 3.51 5.39 -12.97
CA PHE A 59 2.74 5.62 -11.74
C PHE A 59 3.43 6.64 -10.81
N ARG A 60 4.77 6.62 -10.71
CA ARG A 60 5.53 7.61 -9.93
C ARG A 60 5.38 9.01 -10.50
N LYS A 61 5.39 9.11 -11.83
CA LYS A 61 5.28 10.39 -12.54
C LYS A 61 3.91 11.02 -12.28
N GLU A 62 2.85 10.22 -12.40
CA GLU A 62 1.48 10.64 -12.11
C GLU A 62 1.30 11.03 -10.64
N LEU A 63 1.82 10.24 -9.70
CA LEU A 63 1.80 10.58 -8.26
C LEU A 63 2.53 11.89 -7.96
N ARG A 64 3.67 12.13 -8.62
CA ARG A 64 4.43 13.38 -8.46
C ARG A 64 3.67 14.57 -9.02
N GLU A 65 3.00 14.39 -10.16
CA GLU A 65 2.18 15.44 -10.77
C GLU A 65 0.97 15.77 -9.89
N LEU A 66 0.27 14.76 -9.37
CA LEU A 66 -0.80 14.91 -8.39
C LEU A 66 -0.32 15.67 -7.14
N SER A 67 0.82 15.28 -6.56
CA SER A 67 1.41 15.96 -5.40
C SER A 67 1.74 17.43 -5.69
N SER A 68 2.23 17.73 -6.89
CA SER A 68 2.50 19.10 -7.34
C SER A 68 1.22 19.94 -7.48
N LEU A 69 0.14 19.35 -7.97
CA LEU A 69 -1.16 20.02 -8.10
C LEU A 69 -1.76 20.33 -6.73
N ILE A 70 -1.76 19.36 -5.80
CA ILE A 70 -2.23 19.55 -4.42
C ILE A 70 -1.43 20.65 -3.71
N SER A 71 -0.11 20.67 -3.90
CA SER A 71 0.76 21.69 -3.31
C SER A 71 0.41 23.09 -3.84
N ARG A 72 0.13 23.21 -5.14
CA ARG A 72 -0.30 24.48 -5.76
C ARG A 72 -1.66 24.93 -5.25
N ASN A 73 -2.62 24.02 -5.10
CA ASN A 73 -3.92 24.32 -4.50
C ASN A 73 -3.78 24.82 -3.06
N SER A 74 -2.95 24.16 -2.26
CA SER A 74 -2.67 24.58 -0.88
C SER A 74 -2.09 25.99 -0.79
N VAL A 75 -1.20 26.35 -1.72
CA VAL A 75 -0.64 27.71 -1.81
C VAL A 75 -1.71 28.72 -2.18
N ASN A 76 -2.56 28.42 -3.17
CA ASN A 76 -3.66 29.30 -3.58
C ASN A 76 -4.66 29.52 -2.44
N LEU A 77 -5.02 28.47 -1.70
CA LEU A 77 -5.88 28.57 -0.52
C LEU A 77 -5.26 29.45 0.56
N ASN A 78 -3.96 29.32 0.82
CA ASN A 78 -3.27 30.17 1.79
C ASN A 78 -3.24 31.65 1.35
N GLN A 79 -3.16 31.92 0.04
CA GLN A 79 -3.25 33.28 -0.50
C GLN A 79 -4.65 33.86 -0.31
N ILE A 80 -5.70 33.08 -0.59
CA ILE A 80 -7.09 33.49 -0.34
C ILE A 80 -7.29 33.79 1.14
N ALA A 81 -6.83 32.92 2.04
CA ALA A 81 -6.92 33.13 3.49
C ALA A 81 -6.19 34.40 3.95
N LYS A 82 -4.99 34.68 3.42
CA LYS A 82 -4.26 35.93 3.71
C LYS A 82 -5.00 37.16 3.19
N ALA A 83 -5.56 37.12 1.98
CA ALA A 83 -6.33 38.21 1.42
C ALA A 83 -7.56 38.52 2.28
N VAL A 84 -8.34 37.48 2.63
CA VAL A 84 -9.50 37.58 3.53
C VAL A 84 -9.11 38.14 4.90
N ASN A 85 -7.98 37.70 5.47
CA ASN A 85 -7.49 38.23 6.75
C ASN A 85 -7.03 39.70 6.66
N SER A 86 -6.58 40.16 5.48
CA SER A 86 -6.05 41.52 5.29
C SER A 86 -7.12 42.58 5.04
N THR A 87 -8.28 42.22 4.50
CA THR A 87 -9.37 43.16 4.16
C THR A 87 -10.22 43.55 5.37
N GLY A 88 -10.12 42.84 6.50
CA GLY A 88 -10.90 43.10 7.72
C GLY A 88 -12.42 42.88 7.60
N VAL A 89 -12.89 42.55 6.39
CA VAL A 89 -14.27 42.21 6.06
C VAL A 89 -14.26 40.80 5.51
N ILE A 90 -14.71 39.85 6.33
CA ILE A 90 -14.82 38.45 5.96
C ILE A 90 -16.30 38.18 5.68
N TYR A 91 -16.66 38.01 4.41
CA TYR A 91 -18.01 37.58 4.07
C TYR A 91 -18.15 36.09 4.35
N LYS A 92 -19.27 35.72 4.97
CA LYS A 92 -19.57 34.32 5.29
C LYS A 92 -19.52 33.43 4.04
N ASP A 93 -19.97 33.97 2.91
CA ASP A 93 -20.02 33.27 1.62
C ASP A 93 -18.61 32.92 1.09
N ASP A 94 -17.60 33.76 1.37
CA ASP A 94 -16.21 33.49 1.00
C ASP A 94 -15.64 32.32 1.82
N ILE A 95 -15.95 32.28 3.13
CA ILE A 95 -15.55 31.16 4.00
C ILE A 95 -16.25 29.86 3.56
N GLU A 96 -17.55 29.93 3.26
CA GLU A 96 -18.35 28.79 2.83
C GLU A 96 -17.79 28.21 1.52
N SER A 97 -17.47 29.08 0.55
CA SER A 97 -16.88 28.69 -0.74
C SER A 97 -15.51 27.98 -0.58
N ILE A 98 -14.65 28.48 0.32
CA ILE A 98 -13.35 27.84 0.63
C ILE A 98 -13.56 26.45 1.24
N LYS A 99 -14.52 26.35 2.16
CA LYS A 99 -14.84 25.10 2.83
C LYS A 99 -15.39 24.05 1.87
N GLU A 100 -16.25 24.45 0.94
CA GLU A 100 -16.77 23.57 -0.13
C GLU A 100 -15.64 23.05 -1.03
N ALA A 101 -14.74 23.93 -1.46
CA ALA A 101 -13.58 23.54 -2.27
C ALA A 101 -12.67 22.53 -1.54
N LEU A 102 -12.39 22.77 -0.25
CA LEU A 102 -11.61 21.86 0.60
C LEU A 102 -12.29 20.50 0.78
N GLN A 103 -13.61 20.50 0.95
CA GLN A 103 -14.38 19.26 1.08
C GLN A 103 -14.34 18.43 -0.21
N GLY A 104 -14.45 19.09 -1.37
CA GLY A 104 -14.30 18.42 -2.67
C GLY A 104 -12.93 17.78 -2.86
N GLU A 105 -11.86 18.49 -2.49
CA GLU A 105 -10.49 17.96 -2.54
C GLU A 105 -10.31 16.76 -1.59
N LEU A 106 -10.83 16.86 -0.36
CA LEU A 106 -10.77 15.78 0.62
C LEU A 106 -11.51 14.52 0.13
N LEU A 107 -12.71 14.70 -0.44
CA LEU A 107 -13.52 13.61 -0.97
C LEU A 107 -12.78 12.89 -2.11
N PHE A 108 -12.27 13.65 -3.08
CA PHE A 108 -11.49 13.11 -4.19
C PHE A 108 -10.28 12.29 -3.70
N LEU A 109 -9.51 12.83 -2.74
CA LEU A 109 -8.35 12.12 -2.18
C LEU A 109 -8.75 10.85 -1.43
N SER A 110 -9.91 10.84 -0.77
CA SER A 110 -10.42 9.66 -0.07
C SER A 110 -10.82 8.55 -1.05
N GLU A 111 -11.54 8.89 -2.12
CA GLU A 111 -11.96 7.96 -3.16
C GLU A 111 -10.76 7.43 -3.96
N PHE A 112 -9.79 8.30 -4.26
CA PHE A 112 -8.55 7.89 -4.92
C PHE A 112 -7.78 6.87 -4.07
N ARG A 113 -7.63 7.13 -2.76
CA ARG A 113 -6.96 6.20 -1.83
C ARG A 113 -7.66 4.84 -1.80
N GLU A 114 -8.98 4.82 -1.77
CA GLU A 114 -9.77 3.58 -1.79
C GLU A 114 -9.52 2.80 -3.09
N LYS A 115 -9.64 3.47 -4.25
CA LYS A 115 -9.38 2.85 -5.56
C LYS A 115 -7.97 2.28 -5.69
N VAL A 116 -6.94 3.01 -5.22
CA VAL A 116 -5.56 2.52 -5.24
C VAL A 116 -5.39 1.32 -4.30
N SER A 117 -6.00 1.37 -3.11
CA SER A 117 -5.93 0.27 -2.15
C SER A 117 -6.61 -0.98 -2.69
N ASP A 118 -7.80 -0.84 -3.27
CA ASP A 118 -8.55 -1.93 -3.88
C ASP A 118 -7.82 -2.50 -5.09
N TYR A 119 -7.23 -1.65 -5.94
CA TYR A 119 -6.43 -2.11 -7.07
C TYR A 119 -5.24 -2.95 -6.60
N ILE A 120 -4.47 -2.44 -5.62
CA ILE A 120 -3.35 -3.17 -5.03
C ILE A 120 -3.85 -4.48 -4.42
N ILE A 121 -4.90 -4.46 -3.58
CA ILE A 121 -5.44 -5.65 -2.93
C ILE A 121 -5.94 -6.68 -3.96
N ASN A 122 -6.57 -6.25 -5.05
CA ASN A 122 -7.08 -7.15 -6.08
C ASN A 122 -5.96 -7.77 -6.92
N GLU A 123 -4.88 -7.04 -7.24
CA GLU A 123 -3.66 -7.64 -7.82
C GLU A 123 -2.98 -8.60 -6.85
N VAL A 124 -3.12 -8.37 -5.54
CA VAL A 124 -2.55 -9.21 -4.48
C VAL A 124 -3.34 -10.48 -4.24
N VAL A 125 -4.66 -10.46 -4.40
CA VAL A 125 -5.56 -11.59 -4.09
C VAL A 125 -5.95 -12.41 -5.34
N GLY A 126 -5.87 -11.85 -6.56
CA GLY A 126 -6.14 -12.55 -7.84
C GLY A 126 -5.13 -13.62 -8.27
#